data_AF-A0A950S3T9-F1
#
_entry.id   AF-A0A950S3T9-F1
#
_cell.length_a   1.000
_cell.length_b   1.000
_cell.length_c   1.000
_cell.angle_alpha   90.00
_cell.angle_beta   90.00
_cell.angle_gamma   90.00
#
_symmetry.space_group_name_H-M   'P 1'
#
loop_
_entity.id
_entity.type
_entity.pdbx_description
1 polymer ?
#
loop_
_entity_poly.entity_id
_entity_poly.type
_entity_poly.pdbx_seq_one_letter_code
_entity_poly.pdbx_strand_id
1 'polypeptide(L)'
;MHGTVASFQDGLLVIQRRFSPGGRYDTLGDRKLAGDHGTIEVVEGGWVLRRTYHRADGRLIGELYNVQTPAEFSPGLVRYTDLEVDVARYGDGRVAVVDEEDLEVVVRAGAISRELADTALRIAYRLADTLRAGGYWRTASLSSTHPPAPSLSLREGEFPTRSQGAGVDDVD
;
A
#
# COMPACT_ATOMS: atom_id res chain seq x y z
N MET A 1 0.17 -14.93 -6.27
CA MET A 1 -1.07 -14.15 -6.03
C MET A 1 -1.19 -13.13 -7.15
N HIS A 2 -2.29 -13.11 -7.89
CA HIS A 2 -2.47 -12.22 -9.05
C HIS A 2 -3.63 -11.27 -8.77
N GLY A 3 -3.49 -10.00 -9.17
CA GLY A 3 -4.55 -9.02 -9.18
C GLY A 3 -4.67 -8.40 -10.57
N THR A 4 -5.84 -7.90 -10.91
CA THR A 4 -6.11 -7.20 -12.18
C THR A 4 -6.44 -5.75 -11.88
N VAL A 5 -5.88 -4.83 -12.66
CA VAL A 5 -6.26 -3.41 -12.56
C VAL A 5 -7.74 -3.28 -12.91
N ALA A 6 -8.52 -2.75 -11.97
CA ALA A 6 -9.94 -2.47 -12.17
C ALA A 6 -10.16 -1.03 -12.65
N SER A 7 -9.41 -0.07 -12.11
CA SER A 7 -9.44 1.33 -12.54
C SER A 7 -8.15 2.06 -12.18
N PHE A 8 -7.84 3.10 -12.95
CA PHE A 8 -6.85 4.12 -12.59
C PHE A 8 -7.38 5.50 -13.04
N GLN A 9 -7.79 6.33 -12.08
CA GLN A 9 -8.41 7.64 -12.33
C GLN A 9 -8.05 8.59 -11.19
N ASP A 10 -7.76 9.85 -11.49
CA ASP A 10 -7.48 10.91 -10.49
C ASP A 10 -6.47 10.51 -9.39
N GLY A 11 -5.39 9.84 -9.79
CA GLY A 11 -4.33 9.39 -8.88
C GLY A 11 -4.73 8.21 -7.97
N LEU A 12 -5.88 7.56 -8.22
CA LEU A 12 -6.33 6.37 -7.50
C LEU A 12 -6.22 5.13 -8.38
N LEU A 13 -5.35 4.20 -8.01
CA LEU A 13 -5.25 2.87 -8.59
C LEU A 13 -6.07 1.88 -7.75
N VAL A 14 -6.96 1.14 -8.42
CA VAL A 14 -7.73 0.06 -7.81
C VAL A 14 -7.39 -1.26 -8.50
N ILE A 15 -6.97 -2.25 -7.71
CA ILE A 15 -6.65 -3.59 -8.17
C ILE A 15 -7.62 -4.56 -7.53
N GLN A 16 -8.27 -5.40 -8.34
CA GLN A 16 -9.11 -6.49 -7.87
C GLN A 16 -8.30 -7.76 -7.64
N ARG A 17 -8.67 -8.50 -6.60
CA ARG A 17 -7.97 -9.73 -6.18
C ARG A 17 -8.96 -10.84 -5.90
N ARG A 18 -8.55 -12.05 -6.23
CA ARG A 18 -9.22 -13.30 -5.83
C ARG A 18 -8.34 -14.07 -4.86
N PHE A 19 -8.97 -14.74 -3.91
CA PHE A 19 -8.28 -15.51 -2.89
C PHE A 19 -8.55 -17.00 -3.09
N SER A 20 -7.49 -17.80 -2.97
CA SER A 20 -7.66 -19.26 -2.89
C SER A 20 -8.25 -19.60 -1.52
N PRO A 21 -9.25 -20.51 -1.46
CA PRO A 21 -9.79 -20.97 -0.19
C PRO A 21 -8.75 -21.76 0.60
N GLY A 22 -8.92 -21.81 1.92
CA GLY A 22 -7.99 -22.49 2.82
C GLY A 22 -7.05 -21.53 3.55
N GLY A 23 -6.75 -21.86 4.81
CA GLY A 23 -6.02 -20.97 5.72
C GLY A 23 -6.86 -19.82 6.27
N ARG A 24 -6.19 -18.79 6.78
CA ARG A 24 -6.78 -17.60 7.38
C ARG A 24 -6.21 -16.32 6.76
N TYR A 25 -6.94 -15.22 6.91
CA TYR A 25 -6.37 -13.89 6.79
C TYR A 25 -5.62 -13.59 8.07
N ASP A 26 -4.30 -13.34 8.00
CA ASP A 26 -3.45 -13.37 9.19
C ASP A 26 -3.85 -12.30 10.22
N THR A 27 -3.98 -11.04 9.79
CA THR A 27 -4.40 -9.93 10.65
C THR A 27 -5.88 -10.00 11.07
N LEU A 28 -6.77 -10.47 10.17
CA LEU A 28 -8.22 -10.50 10.44
C LEU A 28 -8.64 -11.75 11.23
N GLY A 29 -7.86 -12.82 11.18
CA GLY A 29 -8.16 -14.12 11.78
C GLY A 29 -9.23 -14.93 11.04
N ASP A 30 -10.02 -14.34 10.16
CA ASP A 30 -11.07 -15.02 9.39
C ASP A 30 -10.57 -16.14 8.49
N ARG A 31 -11.35 -17.22 8.34
CA ARG A 31 -11.07 -18.26 7.34
C ARG A 31 -11.26 -17.72 5.92
N LYS A 32 -10.38 -18.13 5.02
CA LYS A 32 -10.50 -17.88 3.57
C LYS A 32 -11.47 -18.89 2.97
N LEU A 33 -12.58 -18.40 2.43
CA LEU A 33 -13.63 -19.22 1.82
C LEU A 33 -13.59 -19.11 0.29
N ALA A 34 -14.22 -20.07 -0.38
CA ALA A 34 -14.32 -20.06 -1.83
C ALA A 34 -15.15 -18.86 -2.28
N GLY A 35 -14.63 -18.11 -3.26
CA GLY A 35 -15.28 -16.91 -3.78
C GLY A 35 -15.00 -15.63 -2.98
N ASP A 36 -14.21 -15.71 -1.91
CA ASP A 36 -13.69 -14.51 -1.27
C ASP A 36 -12.87 -13.68 -2.28
N HIS A 37 -13.08 -12.37 -2.24
CA HIS A 37 -12.47 -11.41 -3.15
C HIS A 37 -12.13 -10.13 -2.41
N GLY A 38 -11.44 -9.20 -3.07
CA GLY A 38 -11.01 -7.97 -2.41
C GLY A 38 -10.40 -6.96 -3.37
N THR A 39 -10.15 -5.77 -2.85
CA THR A 39 -9.46 -4.70 -3.59
C THR A 39 -8.17 -4.29 -2.89
N ILE A 40 -7.24 -3.76 -3.67
CA ILE A 40 -6.18 -2.88 -3.21
C ILE A 40 -6.46 -1.50 -3.80
N GLU A 41 -6.46 -0.47 -2.96
CA GLU A 41 -6.58 0.94 -3.33
C GLU A 41 -5.28 1.65 -2.98
N VAL A 42 -4.61 2.21 -3.99
CA VAL A 42 -3.38 2.99 -3.82
C VAL A 42 -3.62 4.41 -4.33
N VAL A 43 -3.27 5.40 -3.52
CA VAL A 43 -3.40 6.82 -3.87
C VAL A 43 -2.02 7.39 -4.12
N GLU A 44 -1.82 8.05 -5.25
CA GLU A 44 -0.57 8.76 -5.57
C GLU A 44 -0.25 9.80 -4.49
N GLY A 45 1.01 9.79 -4.03
CA GLY A 45 1.48 10.59 -2.89
C GLY A 45 0.90 10.18 -1.53
N GLY A 46 0.06 9.14 -1.49
CA GLY A 46 -0.61 8.68 -0.28
C GLY A 46 0.32 7.84 0.61
N TRP A 47 0.28 8.11 1.91
CA TRP A 47 0.95 7.33 2.96
C TRP A 47 0.19 6.07 3.37
N VAL A 48 -1.01 5.86 2.83
CA VAL A 48 -1.89 4.76 3.23
C VAL A 48 -2.38 4.05 1.98
N LEU A 49 -2.18 2.74 1.94
CA LEU A 49 -2.78 1.83 0.98
C LEU A 49 -3.88 1.04 1.69
N ARG A 50 -5.05 0.90 1.06
CA ARG A 50 -6.16 0.14 1.64
C ARG A 50 -6.32 -1.19 0.94
N ARG A 51 -6.53 -2.24 1.72
CA ARG A 51 -6.93 -3.58 1.28
C ARG A 51 -8.30 -3.89 1.85
N THR A 52 -9.22 -4.31 0.99
CA THR A 52 -10.55 -4.77 1.43
C THR A 52 -10.71 -6.25 1.15
N TYR A 53 -11.51 -6.91 1.98
CA TYR A 53 -11.77 -8.34 1.88
C TYR A 53 -13.26 -8.58 2.02
N HIS A 54 -13.84 -9.27 1.05
CA HIS A 54 -15.27 -9.54 0.95
C HIS A 54 -15.51 -11.03 0.73
N ARG A 55 -16.61 -11.52 1.29
CA ARG A 55 -17.16 -12.84 1.01
C ARG A 55 -17.71 -12.91 -0.41
N ALA A 56 -17.96 -14.12 -0.91
CA ALA A 56 -18.59 -14.34 -2.21
C ALA A 56 -19.94 -13.61 -2.37
N ASP A 57 -20.69 -13.42 -1.28
CA ASP A 57 -21.98 -12.71 -1.22
C ASP A 57 -21.83 -11.17 -1.10
N GLY A 58 -20.60 -10.65 -1.08
CA GLY A 58 -20.29 -9.23 -0.94
C GLY A 58 -20.16 -8.73 0.50
N ARG A 59 -20.47 -9.56 1.51
CA ARG A 59 -20.32 -9.18 2.92
C ARG A 59 -18.86 -8.86 3.26
N LEU A 60 -18.63 -7.73 3.93
CA LEU A 60 -17.31 -7.33 4.37
C LEU A 60 -16.76 -8.32 5.40
N ILE A 61 -15.52 -8.74 5.19
CA ILE A 61 -14.72 -9.52 6.13
C ILE A 61 -13.95 -8.56 7.02
N GLY A 62 -13.28 -7.61 6.38
CA GLY A 62 -12.50 -6.56 7.04
C GLY A 62 -11.72 -5.72 6.04
N GLU A 63 -11.05 -4.72 6.58
CA GLU A 63 -10.22 -3.76 5.87
C GLU A 63 -8.86 -3.69 6.56
N LEU A 64 -7.79 -3.62 5.78
CA LEU A 64 -6.45 -3.36 6.27
C LEU A 64 -5.92 -2.11 5.60
N TYR A 65 -5.20 -1.31 6.36
CA TYR A 65 -4.63 -0.06 5.92
C TYR A 65 -3.14 -0.05 6.23
N ASN A 66 -2.31 -0.15 5.20
CA ASN A 66 -0.87 -0.17 5.36
C ASN A 66 -0.33 1.23 5.38
N VAL A 67 0.40 1.55 6.44
CA VAL A 67 1.16 2.79 6.50
C VAL A 67 2.48 2.56 5.78
N GLN A 68 2.69 3.35 4.74
CA GLN A 68 3.79 3.22 3.81
C GLN A 68 4.37 4.59 3.49
N THR A 69 5.54 4.64 2.87
CA THR A 69 6.00 5.88 2.25
C THR A 69 5.03 6.36 1.16
N PRO A 70 5.01 7.67 0.85
CA PRO A 70 4.17 8.21 -0.22
C PRO A 70 4.29 7.41 -1.50
N ALA A 71 3.18 6.91 -2.02
CA ALA A 71 3.20 6.09 -3.23
C ALA A 71 3.59 6.92 -4.46
N GLU A 72 4.64 6.51 -5.15
CA GLU A 72 5.13 7.14 -6.38
C GLU A 72 4.62 6.37 -7.60
N PHE A 73 4.02 7.09 -8.54
CA PHE A 73 3.44 6.51 -9.74
C PHE A 73 4.32 6.84 -10.94
N SER A 74 4.52 5.85 -11.80
CA SER A 74 5.23 5.97 -13.07
C SER A 74 4.54 5.07 -14.11
N PRO A 75 4.77 5.27 -15.41
CA PRO A 75 4.16 4.42 -16.43
C PRO A 75 4.41 2.92 -16.16
N GLY A 76 3.34 2.19 -15.83
CA GLY A 76 3.39 0.75 -15.55
C GLY A 76 3.97 0.36 -14.18
N LEU A 77 4.22 1.31 -13.27
CA LEU A 77 4.91 1.05 -12.01
C LEU A 77 4.37 1.91 -10.85
N VAL A 78 4.21 1.28 -9.69
CA VAL A 78 3.94 1.97 -8.42
C VAL A 78 5.04 1.57 -7.44
N ARG A 79 5.66 2.55 -6.77
CA ARG A 79 6.69 2.32 -5.75
C ARG A 79 6.24 2.91 -4.41
N TYR A 80 6.51 2.17 -3.35
CA TYR A 80 6.41 2.59 -1.96
C TYR A 80 7.23 1.61 -1.11
N THR A 81 7.51 2.01 0.12
CA THR A 81 8.13 1.16 1.15
C THR A 81 7.11 0.98 2.26
N ASP A 82 6.82 -0.26 2.60
CA ASP A 82 5.98 -0.59 3.75
C ASP A 82 6.69 -0.18 5.05
N LEU A 83 5.95 0.41 5.99
CA LEU A 83 6.51 0.87 7.27
C LEU A 83 6.06 -0.04 8.43
N GLU A 84 5.67 -1.27 8.12
CA GLU A 84 5.34 -2.38 9.04
C GLU A 84 4.13 -2.16 9.96
N VAL A 85 3.70 -0.92 10.21
CA VAL A 85 2.51 -0.62 11.01
C VAL A 85 1.25 -0.52 10.14
N ASP A 86 0.23 -1.29 10.52
CA ASP A 86 -1.05 -1.35 9.84
C ASP A 86 -2.20 -0.85 10.74
N VAL A 87 -3.32 -0.46 10.15
CA VAL A 87 -4.60 -0.30 10.84
C VAL A 87 -5.59 -1.33 10.30
N ALA A 88 -6.21 -2.09 11.18
CA ALA A 88 -7.22 -3.08 10.84
C ALA A 88 -8.62 -2.61 11.25
N ARG A 89 -9.58 -2.70 10.34
CA ARG A 89 -11.01 -2.61 10.64
C ARG A 89 -11.67 -3.96 10.41
N TYR A 90 -12.18 -4.57 11.47
CA TYR A 90 -12.81 -5.88 11.40
C TYR A 90 -14.27 -5.77 10.90
N GLY A 91 -14.84 -6.88 10.45
CA GLY A 91 -16.22 -6.93 9.95
C GLY A 91 -17.29 -6.58 11.00
N ASP A 92 -16.95 -6.61 12.29
CA ASP A 92 -17.79 -6.15 13.40
C ASP A 92 -17.67 -4.63 13.66
N GLY A 93 -16.81 -3.93 12.92
CA GLY A 93 -16.56 -2.50 13.03
C GLY A 93 -15.44 -2.12 14.00
N ARG A 94 -14.86 -3.06 14.76
CA ARG A 94 -13.71 -2.78 15.63
C ARG A 94 -12.51 -2.27 14.81
N VAL A 95 -11.78 -1.30 15.35
CA VAL A 95 -10.59 -0.71 14.71
C VAL A 95 -9.38 -0.79 15.65
N ALA A 96 -8.28 -1.36 15.16
CA ALA A 96 -7.02 -1.50 15.90
C ALA A 96 -5.83 -1.05 15.05
N VAL A 97 -4.86 -0.38 15.68
CA VAL A 97 -3.49 -0.32 15.15
C VAL A 97 -2.85 -1.67 15.46
N VAL A 98 -2.13 -2.24 14.51
CA VAL A 98 -1.50 -3.55 14.62
C VAL A 98 -0.05 -3.47 14.15
N ASP A 99 0.75 -4.46 14.53
CA ASP A 99 2.13 -4.66 14.07
C ASP A 99 3.10 -3.53 14.51
N GLU A 100 2.78 -2.83 15.60
CA GLU A 100 3.66 -1.81 16.22
C GLU A 100 4.99 -2.42 16.70
N GLU A 101 4.98 -3.64 17.25
CA GLU A 101 6.19 -4.37 17.60
C GLU A 101 7.09 -4.66 16.40
N ASP A 102 6.52 -4.96 15.22
CA ASP A 102 7.27 -5.27 14.01
C ASP A 102 7.97 -4.01 13.48
N LEU A 103 7.28 -2.85 13.52
CA LEU A 103 7.92 -1.55 13.28
C LEU A 103 9.10 -1.30 14.24
N GLU A 104 8.92 -1.56 15.54
CA GLU A 104 10.01 -1.36 16.51
C GLU A 104 11.18 -2.35 16.30
N VAL A 105 10.94 -3.56 15.78
CA VAL A 105 12.00 -4.49 15.38
C VAL A 105 12.84 -3.90 14.25
N VAL A 106 12.22 -3.37 13.19
CA VAL A 106 12.96 -2.82 12.04
C VAL A 106 13.65 -1.49 12.36
N VAL A 107 13.12 -0.70 13.30
CA VAL A 107 13.82 0.48 13.86
C VAL A 107 15.08 0.06 14.60
N ARG A 108 15.00 -0.93 15.50
CA ARG A 108 16.19 -1.45 16.22
C ARG A 108 17.23 -2.04 15.28
N ALA A 109 16.80 -2.63 14.16
CA ALA A 109 17.70 -3.15 13.12
C ALA A 109 18.32 -2.03 12.25
N GLY A 110 17.88 -0.77 12.39
CA GLY A 110 18.36 0.36 11.61
C GLY A 110 17.84 0.42 10.17
N ALA A 111 16.81 -0.36 9.83
CA ALA A 111 16.20 -0.36 8.50
C ALA A 111 15.26 0.84 8.28
N ILE A 112 14.64 1.33 9.37
CA ILE A 112 13.79 2.52 9.39
C ILE A 112 14.31 3.47 10.48
N SER A 113 14.37 4.77 10.19
CA SER A 113 14.77 5.76 11.20
C SER A 113 13.67 5.98 12.24
N ARG A 114 14.04 6.37 13.47
CA ARG A 114 13.07 6.65 14.54
C ARG A 114 12.07 7.73 14.12
N GLU A 115 12.53 8.76 13.40
CA GLU A 115 11.70 9.86 12.93
C GLU A 115 10.64 9.41 11.90
N LEU A 116 11.01 8.48 11.01
CA LEU A 116 10.09 7.90 10.04
C LEU A 116 9.08 6.98 10.73
N ALA A 117 9.52 6.18 11.71
CA ALA A 117 8.64 5.36 12.54
C ALA A 117 7.62 6.20 13.32
N ASP A 118 8.06 7.29 13.95
CA ASP A 118 7.17 8.22 14.65
C ASP A 118 6.13 8.86 13.70
N THR A 119 6.54 9.14 12.46
CA THR A 119 5.62 9.60 11.43
C THR A 119 4.59 8.54 11.05
N ALA A 120 5.04 7.28 10.88
CA ALA A 120 4.16 6.17 10.57
C ALA A 120 3.11 5.94 11.66
N LEU A 121 3.54 5.89 12.94
CA LEU A 121 2.65 5.73 14.09
C LEU A 121 1.63 6.87 14.17
N ARG A 122 2.06 8.12 14.01
CA ARG A 122 1.15 9.28 14.01
C ARG A 122 0.08 9.17 12.92
N ILE A 123 0.44 8.69 11.73
CA ILE A 123 -0.51 8.44 10.64
C ILE A 123 -1.46 7.29 10.99
N ALA A 124 -0.93 6.17 11.51
CA ALA A 124 -1.72 5.01 11.92
C ALA A 124 -2.77 5.37 12.97
N TYR A 125 -2.37 6.06 14.04
CA TYR A 125 -3.28 6.48 15.11
C TYR A 125 -4.34 7.47 14.62
N ARG A 126 -3.95 8.48 13.82
CA ARG A 126 -4.92 9.42 13.22
C ARG A 126 -5.92 8.72 12.32
N LEU A 127 -5.46 7.74 11.54
CA LEU A 127 -6.32 6.93 10.69
C LEU A 127 -7.28 6.09 11.52
N ALA A 128 -6.79 5.42 12.57
CA ALA A 128 -7.62 4.63 13.47
C ALA A 128 -8.74 5.48 14.11
N ASP A 129 -8.42 6.69 14.58
CA ASP A 129 -9.41 7.60 15.17
C ASP A 129 -10.44 8.08 14.12
N THR A 130 -9.96 8.37 12.91
CA THR A 130 -10.83 8.73 11.78
C THR A 130 -11.83 7.60 11.48
N LEU A 131 -11.36 6.35 11.41
CA LEU A 131 -12.19 5.18 11.13
C LEU A 131 -13.18 4.89 12.27
N ARG A 132 -12.76 5.05 13.53
CA ARG A 132 -13.62 4.91 14.72
C ARG A 132 -14.75 5.95 14.72
N ALA A 133 -14.46 7.15 14.25
CA ALA A 133 -15.45 8.22 14.08
C ALA A 133 -16.35 8.03 12.83
N GLY A 134 -16.17 6.96 12.04
CA GLY A 134 -16.91 6.74 10.79
C GLY A 134 -16.46 7.63 9.63
N GLY A 135 -15.31 8.29 9.76
CA GLY A 135 -14.73 9.16 8.74
C GLY A 135 -14.14 8.40 7.55
N TYR A 136 -13.85 9.14 6.49
CA TYR A 136 -13.27 8.58 5.27
C TYR A 136 -11.74 8.46 5.39
N TRP A 137 -11.21 7.25 5.18
CA TRP A 137 -9.81 6.92 5.42
C TRP A 137 -8.80 7.82 4.69
N ARG A 138 -9.09 8.27 3.45
CA ARG A 138 -8.18 9.15 2.68
C ARG A 138 -8.02 10.53 3.28
N THR A 139 -8.85 10.91 4.25
CA THR A 139 -8.70 12.19 4.97
C THR A 139 -7.62 12.12 6.05
N ALA A 140 -7.21 10.93 6.48
CA ALA A 140 -6.20 10.75 7.53
C ALA A 140 -4.78 11.08 7.06
N SER A 141 -4.47 10.87 5.77
CA SER A 141 -3.18 11.20 5.17
C SER A 141 -3.03 12.69 4.82
N LEU A 142 -4.11 13.46 4.86
CA LEU A 142 -4.08 14.91 4.63
C LEU A 142 -3.51 15.61 5.87
N SER A 143 -2.18 15.62 6.00
CA SER A 143 -1.48 16.70 6.70
C SER A 143 -1.37 17.86 5.71
N SER A 144 -1.76 19.07 6.09
CA SER A 144 -1.60 20.30 5.30
C SER A 144 -0.13 20.71 5.09
N THR A 145 0.82 19.78 5.23
CA THR A 145 2.25 19.97 5.12
C THR A 145 2.85 18.67 4.59
N HIS A 146 3.17 18.70 3.30
CA HIS A 146 4.08 17.75 2.66
C HIS A 146 5.43 17.85 3.39
N PRO A 147 5.92 16.81 4.08
CA PRO A 147 7.34 16.78 4.45
C PRO A 147 8.14 16.71 3.13
N PRO A 148 9.27 17.43 3.00
CA PRO A 148 10.10 17.30 1.81
C PRO A 148 10.49 15.83 1.66
N ALA A 149 10.39 15.31 0.43
CA ALA A 149 10.88 13.98 0.09
C ALA A 149 12.32 13.81 0.63
N PRO A 150 12.67 12.65 1.21
CA PRO A 150 14.06 12.38 1.57
C PRO A 150 14.90 12.53 0.30
N SER A 151 15.88 13.42 0.33
CA SER A 151 16.83 13.61 -0.76
C SER A 151 17.71 12.37 -0.87
N LEU A 152 17.21 11.33 -1.53
CA LEU A 152 18.05 10.27 -2.06
C LEU A 152 18.77 10.88 -3.26
N SER A 153 20.03 11.26 -3.06
CA SER A 153 20.92 11.69 -4.13
C SER A 153 21.17 10.52 -5.08
N LEU A 154 20.24 10.29 -6.01
CA LEU A 154 20.47 9.47 -7.18
C LEU A 154 21.43 10.24 -8.07
N ARG A 155 22.67 9.75 -8.18
CA ARG A 155 23.58 10.19 -9.24
C ARG A 155 22.96 9.75 -10.56
N GLU A 156 22.53 10.71 -11.36
CA GLU A 156 22.08 10.49 -12.73
C GLU A 156 23.25 9.89 -13.53
N GLY A 157 23.19 8.58 -13.78
CA GLY A 157 23.98 7.93 -14.80
C GLY A 157 23.23 8.03 -16.12
N GLU A 158 23.82 8.72 -17.09
CA GLU A 158 23.40 8.74 -18.48
C GLU A 158 23.12 7.32 -19.00
N PHE A 159 21.91 7.11 -19.53
CA PHE A 159 21.64 5.98 -20.41
C PHE A 159 21.61 6.46 -21.85
N PRO A 160 22.40 5.88 -22.76
CA PRO A 160 22.43 6.30 -24.15
C PRO A 160 21.17 5.86 -24.88
N THR A 161 20.57 6.81 -25.60
CA THR A 161 19.53 6.56 -26.61
C THR A 161 20.12 5.77 -27.78
N ARG A 162 19.51 4.65 -28.15
CA ARG A 162 19.64 4.11 -29.51
C ARG A 162 18.28 4.09 -30.21
N SER A 163 18.21 4.90 -31.25
CA SER A 163 17.22 4.89 -32.31
C SER A 163 17.32 3.63 -33.17
N GLN A 164 16.19 3.25 -33.77
CA GLN A 164 16.00 2.16 -34.72
C GLN A 164 16.84 2.31 -36.00
N GLY A 165 17.12 1.20 -36.67
CA GLY A 165 17.60 1.16 -38.05
C GLY A 165 17.94 -0.26 -38.50
N ALA A 166 17.15 -0.77 -39.45
CA ALA A 166 17.24 -2.10 -40.03
C ALA A 166 18.36 -2.22 -41.09
N GLY A 167 18.82 -3.45 -41.32
CA GLY A 167 19.11 -3.96 -42.66
C GLY A 167 20.57 -4.12 -43.11
N VAL A 168 20.80 -5.32 -43.67
CA VAL A 168 21.66 -5.75 -44.80
C VAL A 168 23.18 -6.01 -44.65
N ASP A 169 23.48 -7.30 -44.93
CA ASP A 169 24.46 -7.93 -45.83
C ASP A 169 25.99 -7.96 -45.54
N ASP A 170 26.45 -9.20 -45.31
CA ASP A 170 27.55 -10.01 -45.90
C ASP A 170 28.93 -9.42 -46.32
N VAL A 171 29.92 -10.33 -46.20
CA VAL A 171 31.27 -10.43 -46.84
C VAL A 171 32.40 -9.60 -46.16
N ASP A 172 33.60 -10.10 -45.82
CA ASP A 172 34.45 -11.25 -46.21
C ASP A 172 34.90 -12.11 -45.01
#